data_AF-A0A6G6UKL3-F1
#
_entry.id   AF-A0A6G6UKL3-F1
#
_cell.length_a   1.000
_cell.length_b   1.000
_cell.length_c   1.000
_cell.angle_alpha   90.00
_cell.angle_beta   90.00
_cell.angle_gamma   90.00
#
_symmetry.space_group_name_H-M   'P 1'
#
loop_
_entity.id
_entity.type
_entity.pdbx_description
1 polymer ?
#
loop_
_entity_poly.entity_id
_entity_poly.type
_entity_poly.pdbx_seq_one_letter_code
_entity_poly.pdbx_strand_id
1 'polypeptide(L)'
;MTKHKHTPGPWEIEPLEVFGRGDREGTAHIVLWDEGREGYTVVAQGLSYDDDESVANAILIAQAPQLLSDLTDAAAQLRKYETLHRAKGTADSLAKAEANAELASRFE
;
A
#
# COMPACT_ATOMS: atom_id res chain seq x y z
N MET A 1 -30.30 5.60 -10.59
CA MET A 1 -29.44 5.26 -9.44
C MET A 1 -28.71 3.97 -9.74
N THR A 2 -27.46 4.06 -10.16
CA THR A 2 -26.57 2.91 -10.40
C THR A 2 -26.18 2.32 -9.06
N LYS A 3 -26.49 1.03 -8.83
CA LYS A 3 -26.09 0.31 -7.63
C LYS A 3 -24.56 0.16 -7.62
N HIS A 4 -23.87 0.92 -6.79
CA HIS A 4 -22.46 0.66 -6.51
C HIS A 4 -22.35 -0.67 -5.76
N LYS A 5 -21.61 -1.63 -6.33
CA LYS A 5 -21.35 -2.96 -5.74
C LYS A 5 -20.34 -2.93 -4.59
N HIS A 6 -19.76 -1.77 -4.31
CA HIS A 6 -18.75 -1.59 -3.28
C HIS A 6 -19.41 -0.95 -2.06
N THR A 7 -19.41 -1.67 -0.94
CA THR A 7 -19.64 -1.07 0.37
C THR A 7 -18.44 -0.17 0.66
N PRO A 8 -18.61 1.16 0.81
CA PRO A 8 -17.50 2.03 1.16
C PRO A 8 -16.90 1.54 2.48
N GLY A 9 -15.60 1.24 2.47
CA GLY A 9 -14.86 0.99 3.71
C GLY A 9 -14.74 2.28 4.53
N PRO A 10 -14.26 2.22 5.78
CA PRO A 10 -14.14 3.38 6.68
C PRO A 10 -13.13 4.46 6.21
N TRP A 11 -12.60 4.36 5.00
CA TRP A 11 -11.51 5.17 4.45
C TRP A 11 -11.98 5.94 3.21
N GLU A 12 -13.16 6.55 3.28
CA GLU A 12 -13.65 7.42 2.22
C GLU A 12 -12.85 8.73 2.25
N ILE A 13 -11.92 8.88 1.30
CA ILE A 13 -11.41 10.21 0.95
C ILE A 13 -12.54 10.91 0.19
N GLU A 14 -13.10 11.97 0.79
CA GLU A 14 -13.92 12.97 0.10
C GLU A 14 -13.20 13.45 -1.16
N PRO A 15 -13.91 13.83 -2.24
CA PRO A 15 -13.38 13.85 -3.60
C PRO A 15 -12.14 14.75 -3.71
N LEU A 16 -10.97 14.16 -3.49
CA LEU A 16 -9.69 14.65 -3.99
C LEU A 16 -9.80 14.45 -5.48
N GLU A 17 -9.56 15.50 -6.26
CA GLU A 17 -9.52 15.34 -7.69
C GLU A 17 -8.31 14.46 -8.03
N VAL A 18 -8.62 13.23 -8.46
CA VAL A 18 -7.64 12.26 -8.89
C VAL A 18 -7.37 12.52 -10.36
N PHE A 19 -6.16 13.00 -10.67
CA PHE A 19 -5.76 13.21 -12.06
C PHE A 19 -4.58 12.32 -12.41
N GLY A 20 -4.60 11.79 -13.64
CA GLY A 20 -3.42 11.22 -14.27
C GLY A 20 -2.51 12.36 -14.73
N ARG A 21 -1.28 12.40 -14.22
CA ARG A 21 -0.25 13.33 -14.71
C ARG A 21 0.86 12.54 -15.36
N GLY A 22 1.07 12.74 -16.66
CA GLY A 22 2.28 12.29 -17.33
C GLY A 22 3.46 13.17 -16.93
N ASP A 23 4.59 12.59 -16.55
CA ASP A 23 5.85 13.34 -16.48
C ASP A 23 6.50 13.47 -17.87
N ARG A 24 7.61 14.21 -17.95
CA ARG A 24 8.37 14.41 -19.19
C ARG A 24 8.98 13.11 -19.75
N GLU A 25 9.01 12.05 -18.95
CA GLU A 25 9.58 10.75 -19.29
C GLU A 25 8.50 9.75 -19.74
N GLY A 26 7.23 10.16 -19.73
CA GLY A 26 6.09 9.34 -20.18
C GLY A 26 5.52 8.43 -19.10
N THR A 27 5.92 8.60 -17.84
CA THR A 27 5.35 7.85 -16.71
C THR A 27 4.05 8.51 -16.28
N ALA A 28 2.97 7.74 -16.20
CA ALA A 28 1.72 8.21 -15.61
C ALA A 28 1.78 8.12 -14.09
N HIS A 29 1.46 9.23 -13.44
CA HIS A 29 1.33 9.38 -12.01
C HIS A 29 -0.13 9.56 -11.66
N ILE A 30 -0.58 8.88 -10.60
CA ILE A 30 -1.85 9.22 -9.96
C ILE A 30 -1.56 10.20 -8.83
N VAL A 31 -2.18 11.36 -8.92
CA VAL A 31 -1.97 12.44 -7.97
C VAL A 31 -3.24 12.79 -7.23
N LEU A 32 -3.12 13.00 -5.93
CA LEU A 32 -4.17 13.59 -5.11
C LEU A 32 -3.92 15.10 -4.99
N TRP A 33 -4.87 15.89 -5.47
CA TRP A 33 -4.88 17.34 -5.29
C TRP A 33 -5.76 17.73 -4.11
N ASP A 34 -5.16 18.38 -3.11
CA ASP A 34 -5.85 18.96 -1.96
C ASP A 34 -5.98 20.47 -2.21
N GLU A 35 -7.19 20.98 -2.41
CA GLU A 35 -7.45 22.40 -2.67
C GLU A 35 -6.91 23.34 -1.56
N GLY A 36 -6.63 22.82 -0.36
CA GLY A 36 -6.04 23.55 0.76
C GLY A 36 -4.51 23.52 0.84
N ARG A 37 -3.82 22.75 -0.01
CA ARG A 37 -2.35 22.65 -0.03
C ARG A 37 -1.82 23.01 -1.42
N GLU A 38 -0.86 23.93 -1.50
CA GLU A 38 -0.07 24.12 -2.73
C GLU A 38 0.80 22.87 -2.96
N GLY A 39 0.22 21.82 -3.57
CA GLY A 39 0.95 20.60 -3.85
C GLY A 39 0.05 19.43 -4.18
N TYR A 40 0.66 18.43 -4.82
CA TYR A 40 0.03 17.15 -5.12
C TYR A 40 0.84 16.03 -4.47
N THR A 41 0.14 15.00 -3.97
CA THR A 41 0.81 13.79 -3.49
C THR A 41 0.78 12.74 -4.60
N VAL A 42 1.95 12.25 -5.02
CA VAL A 42 2.03 11.10 -5.94
C VAL A 42 1.77 9.84 -5.13
N VAL A 43 0.72 9.11 -5.49
CA VAL A 43 0.27 7.92 -4.74
C VAL A 43 0.48 6.61 -5.51
N ALA A 44 0.71 6.70 -6.81
CA ALA A 44 1.13 5.57 -7.64
C ALA A 44 1.91 6.05 -8.87
N GLN A 45 2.87 5.24 -9.33
CA GLN A 45 3.69 5.46 -10.52
C GLN A 45 3.64 4.23 -11.44
N GLY A 46 3.77 4.42 -12.75
CA GLY A 46 3.90 3.32 -13.71
C GLY A 46 2.59 2.63 -14.08
N LEU A 47 1.46 3.31 -13.91
CA LEU A 47 0.14 2.79 -14.27
C LEU A 47 -0.21 3.09 -15.73
N SER A 48 -1.03 2.24 -16.33
CA SER A 48 -1.68 2.54 -17.61
C SER A 48 -2.82 3.52 -17.36
N TYR A 49 -2.88 4.61 -18.13
CA TYR A 49 -3.91 5.66 -18.02
C TYR A 49 -5.33 5.15 -18.36
N ASP A 50 -5.44 4.03 -19.07
CA ASP A 50 -6.68 3.58 -19.72
C ASP A 50 -7.49 2.53 -18.91
N ASP A 51 -7.15 2.29 -17.65
CA ASP A 51 -7.82 1.25 -16.85
C ASP A 51 -8.41 1.83 -15.55
N ASP A 52 -9.74 1.88 -15.49
CA ASP A 52 -10.52 2.30 -14.31
C ASP A 52 -10.12 1.51 -13.05
N GLU A 53 -9.69 0.25 -13.20
CA GLU A 53 -9.22 -0.60 -12.11
C GLU A 53 -7.87 -0.13 -11.55
N SER A 54 -6.95 0.29 -12.43
CA SER A 54 -5.67 0.87 -12.04
C SER A 54 -5.84 2.19 -11.27
N VAL A 55 -6.83 3.02 -11.65
CA VAL A 55 -7.17 4.25 -10.92
C VAL A 55 -7.77 3.95 -9.55
N ALA A 56 -8.71 3.02 -9.46
CA ALA A 56 -9.32 2.62 -8.19
C ALA A 56 -8.30 2.04 -7.21
N ASN A 57 -7.36 1.22 -7.69
CA ASN A 57 -6.29 0.66 -6.88
C ASN A 57 -5.36 1.74 -6.32
N ALA A 58 -5.00 2.74 -7.12
CA ALA A 58 -4.17 3.83 -6.62
C ALA A 58 -4.89 4.70 -5.58
N ILE A 59 -6.19 4.94 -5.75
CA ILE A 59 -7.00 5.63 -4.74
C ILE A 59 -7.02 4.82 -3.44
N LEU A 60 -7.24 3.50 -3.52
CA LEU A 60 -7.23 2.62 -2.34
C LEU A 60 -5.87 2.64 -1.61
N ILE A 61 -4.76 2.60 -2.36
CA ILE A 61 -3.40 2.69 -1.79
C ILE A 61 -3.20 4.06 -1.13
N ALA A 62 -3.64 5.13 -1.78
CA ALA A 62 -3.55 6.50 -1.26
C ALA A 62 -4.40 6.73 0.00
N GLN A 63 -5.52 6.03 0.10
CA GLN A 63 -6.45 6.07 1.24
C GLN A 63 -5.92 5.35 2.48
N ALA A 64 -4.82 4.60 2.37
CA ALA A 64 -4.37 3.71 3.43
C ALA A 64 -2.92 3.96 3.89
N PRO A 65 -2.48 5.22 4.14
CA PRO A 65 -1.11 5.48 4.59
C PRO A 65 -0.84 4.87 5.97
N GLN A 66 -1.85 4.79 6.85
CA GLN A 66 -1.73 4.07 8.12
C GLN A 66 -1.59 2.57 7.90
N LEU A 67 -2.29 1.98 6.92
CA LEU A 67 -2.15 0.56 6.61
C LEU A 67 -0.73 0.22 6.13
N LEU A 68 -0.15 1.05 5.26
CA LEU A 68 1.23 0.86 4.81
C LEU A 68 2.21 0.96 5.99
N SER A 69 2.05 1.95 6.86
CA SER A 69 2.85 2.09 8.08
C SER A 69 2.71 0.88 9.01
N ASP A 70 1.48 0.43 9.24
CA ASP A 70 1.17 -0.72 10.10
C ASP A 70 1.77 -2.02 9.54
N LEU A 71 1.77 -2.19 8.21
CA LEU A 71 2.40 -3.33 7.54
C LEU A 71 3.92 -3.33 7.68
N THR A 72 4.56 -2.16 7.59
CA THR A 72 6.00 -2.01 7.86
C THR A 72 6.33 -2.32 9.32
N ASP A 73 5.53 -1.83 10.27
CA ASP A 73 5.71 -2.13 11.70
C ASP A 73 5.49 -3.63 11.99
N ALA A 74 4.52 -4.26 11.32
CA ALA A 74 4.29 -5.69 11.41
C ALA A 74 5.49 -6.49 10.86
N ALA A 75 6.09 -6.08 9.74
CA ALA A 75 7.29 -6.70 9.19
C ALA A 75 8.47 -6.60 10.17
N ALA A 76 8.69 -5.43 10.78
CA ALA A 76 9.69 -5.26 11.82
C ALA A 76 9.46 -6.18 13.03
N GLN A 77 8.20 -6.40 13.41
CA GLN A 77 7.85 -7.33 14.48
C GLN A 77 8.12 -8.80 14.09
N LEU A 78 7.85 -9.18 12.84
CA LEU A 78 8.16 -10.51 12.31
C LEU A 78 9.66 -10.80 12.34
N ARG A 79 10.53 -9.82 12.05
CA ARG A 79 12.01 -9.96 12.20
C ARG A 79 12.45 -10.24 13.62
N LYS A 80 11.79 -9.62 14.62
CA LYS A 80 12.05 -9.92 16.03
C LYS A 80 11.69 -11.37 16.35
N TYR A 81 10.53 -11.83 15.88
CA TYR A 81 10.10 -13.21 16.10
C TYR A 81 10.97 -14.22 15.35
N GLU A 82 11.40 -13.92 14.13
CA GLU A 82 12.39 -14.71 13.39
C GLU A 82 13.65 -14.93 14.24
N THR A 83 14.23 -13.85 14.78
CA THR A 83 15.43 -13.92 15.62
C THR A 83 15.20 -14.78 16.87
N LEU A 84 14.08 -14.55 17.57
CA LEU A 84 13.69 -15.34 18.74
C LEU A 84 13.49 -16.82 18.41
N HIS A 85 12.95 -17.12 17.24
CA HIS A 85 12.71 -18.48 16.78
C HIS A 85 13.99 -19.18 16.33
N ARG A 86 14.91 -18.48 15.66
CA ARG A 86 16.24 -19.04 15.34
C ARG A 86 17.04 -19.35 16.60
N ALA A 87 16.97 -18.49 17.61
CA ALA A 87 17.69 -18.69 18.88
C ALA A 87 17.29 -19.98 19.61
N LYS A 88 16.05 -20.47 19.44
CA LYS A 88 15.59 -21.72 20.05
C LYS A 88 16.18 -22.98 19.40
N GLY A 89 16.59 -22.91 18.12
CA GLY A 89 17.31 -23.99 17.43
C GLY A 89 16.57 -25.32 17.22
N THR A 90 15.31 -25.46 17.63
CA THR A 90 14.51 -26.66 17.34
C THR A 90 13.97 -26.63 15.91
N ALA A 91 13.74 -27.80 15.31
CA ALA A 91 13.22 -27.89 13.94
C ALA A 91 11.89 -27.13 13.75
N ASP A 92 10.95 -27.26 14.68
CA ASP A 92 9.69 -26.51 14.67
C ASP A 92 9.91 -24.99 14.79
N SER A 93 10.89 -24.57 15.58
CA SER A 93 11.19 -23.15 15.74
C SER A 93 11.90 -22.58 14.51
N LEU A 94 12.79 -23.34 13.85
CA LEU A 94 13.42 -22.91 12.60
C LEU A 94 12.38 -22.71 11.49
N ALA A 95 11.42 -23.63 11.35
CA ALA A 95 10.31 -23.49 10.41
C ALA A 95 9.49 -22.21 10.65
N LYS A 96 9.24 -21.86 11.91
CA LYS A 96 8.59 -20.58 12.28
C LYS A 96 9.44 -19.36 11.95
N ALA A 97 10.75 -19.45 12.12
CA ALA A 97 11.66 -18.38 11.75
C ALA A 97 11.64 -18.12 10.24
N GLU A 98 11.63 -19.18 9.43
CA GLU A 98 11.53 -19.09 7.97
C GLU A 98 10.21 -18.50 7.51
N ALA A 99 9.08 -18.93 8.09
CA ALA A 99 7.78 -18.35 7.80
C ALA A 99 7.71 -16.85 8.13
N ASN A 100 8.27 -16.43 9.27
CA ASN A 100 8.33 -15.02 9.64
C ASN A 100 9.24 -14.21 8.71
N ALA A 101 10.38 -14.78 8.31
CA ALA A 101 11.30 -14.14 7.36
C ALA A 101 10.64 -13.92 5.99
N GLU A 102 9.92 -14.93 5.50
CA GLU A 102 9.19 -14.84 4.23
C GLU A 102 8.11 -13.75 4.30
N LEU A 103 7.30 -13.74 5.37
CA LEU A 103 6.24 -12.74 5.53
C LEU A 103 6.80 -11.31 5.68
N ALA A 104 7.89 -11.13 6.44
CA ALA A 104 8.52 -9.82 6.59
C ALA A 104 9.03 -9.26 5.25
N SER A 105 9.64 -10.10 4.42
CA SER A 105 10.24 -9.68 3.13
C SER A 105 9.24 -9.12 2.11
N ARG A 106 7.94 -9.28 2.34
CA ARG A 106 6.89 -8.77 1.44
C ARG A 106 6.59 -7.29 1.66
N PHE A 107 7.04 -6.71 2.76
CA PHE A 107 6.67 -5.35 3.20
C PHE A 107 7.89 -4.51 3.65
N GLU A 108 9.11 -4.99 3.37
CA GLU A 108 10.40 -4.30 3.57
C GLU A 108 10.90 -3.72 2.22
#